data_AF-A0A098B136-F1
#
_entry.id   AF-A0A098B136-F1
#
_cell.length_a   1.000
_cell.length_b   1.000
_cell.length_c   1.000
_cell.angle_alpha   90.00
_cell.angle_beta   90.00
_cell.angle_gamma   90.00
#
_symmetry.space_group_name_H-M   'P 1'
#
loop_
_entity.id
_entity.type
_entity.pdbx_description
1 polymer ?
#
loop_
_entity_poly.entity_id
_entity_poly.type
_entity_poly.pdbx_seq_one_letter_code
_entity_poly.pdbx_strand_id
1 'polypeptide(L)'
;MPRWLLLLEGADNQEILQVLEEIAVKDPVLYQAMAAWEETSDDPRVREAYYDRRKAILDEKAAIREAELRLKEALEKGIEKGKAEVARKLLDLGFELTKISEATGLTEEELKNLREGQA
;
A
#
# COMPACT_ATOMS: atom_id res chain seq x y z
N MET A 1 -24.22 -18.34 4.57
CA MET A 1 -25.02 -18.00 3.37
C MET A 1 -24.08 -17.49 2.28
N PRO A 2 -24.23 -17.91 1.02
CA PRO A 2 -23.45 -17.37 -0.08
C PRO A 2 -23.72 -15.86 -0.26
N ARG A 3 -22.66 -15.05 -0.37
CA ARG A 3 -22.77 -13.58 -0.42
C ARG A 3 -23.48 -13.04 -1.66
N TRP A 4 -23.47 -13.80 -2.77
CA TRP A 4 -24.16 -13.43 -4.00
C TRP A 4 -25.69 -13.42 -3.86
N LEU A 5 -26.27 -14.10 -2.86
CA LEU A 5 -27.72 -14.03 -2.59
C LEU A 5 -28.16 -12.63 -2.14
N LEU A 6 -27.26 -11.84 -1.55
CA LEU A 6 -27.54 -10.47 -1.09
C LEU A 6 -27.75 -9.49 -2.26
N LEU A 7 -27.40 -9.87 -3.48
CA LEU A 7 -27.68 -9.04 -4.67
C LEU A 7 -29.17 -8.79 -4.88
N LEU A 8 -30.02 -9.74 -4.47
CA LEU A 8 -31.48 -9.59 -4.54
C LEU A 8 -31.99 -8.51 -3.57
N GLU A 9 -31.32 -8.30 -2.44
CA GLU A 9 -31.66 -7.27 -1.46
C GLU A 9 -31.05 -5.90 -1.85
N GLY A 10 -29.95 -5.90 -2.59
CA GLY A 10 -29.27 -4.70 -3.09
C GLY A 10 -29.87 -4.09 -4.36
N ALA A 11 -30.75 -4.81 -5.08
CA ALA A 11 -31.38 -4.32 -6.30
C ALA A 11 -32.17 -3.02 -6.10
N ASP A 12 -32.78 -2.85 -4.92
CA ASP A 12 -33.56 -1.67 -4.55
C ASP A 12 -32.83 -0.76 -3.54
N ASN A 13 -31.58 -1.08 -3.19
CA ASN A 13 -30.81 -0.36 -2.16
C ASN A 13 -29.37 -0.10 -2.61
N GLN A 14 -29.11 1.17 -2.96
CA GLN A 14 -27.81 1.63 -3.42
C GLN A 14 -26.69 1.49 -2.37
N GLU A 15 -27.00 1.60 -1.07
CA GLU A 15 -25.99 1.44 -0.01
C GLU A 15 -25.53 -0.02 0.10
N ILE A 16 -26.46 -0.97 0.00
CA ILE A 16 -26.14 -2.40 -0.02
C ILE A 16 -25.29 -2.71 -1.26
N LEU A 17 -25.63 -2.15 -2.42
CA LEU A 17 -24.87 -2.34 -3.65
C LEU A 17 -23.42 -1.85 -3.51
N GLN A 18 -23.20 -0.66 -2.95
CA GLN A 18 -21.86 -0.13 -2.69
C GLN A 18 -21.04 -1.02 -1.76
N VAL A 19 -21.65 -1.50 -0.66
CA VAL A 19 -20.99 -2.43 0.26
C VAL A 19 -20.62 -3.74 -0.45
N LEU A 20 -21.48 -4.27 -1.31
CA LEU A 20 -21.20 -5.47 -2.07
C LEU A 20 -20.07 -5.25 -3.10
N GLU A 21 -20.04 -4.10 -3.78
CA GLU A 21 -18.96 -3.73 -4.72
C GLU A 21 -17.60 -3.67 -3.98
N GLU A 22 -17.57 -3.09 -2.78
CA GLU A 22 -16.37 -3.05 -1.95
C GLU A 22 -15.87 -4.45 -1.54
N ILE A 23 -16.79 -5.33 -1.15
CA ILE A 23 -16.50 -6.72 -0.78
C ILE A 23 -16.03 -7.51 -2.00
N ALA A 24 -16.66 -7.31 -3.16
CA ALA A 24 -16.35 -7.98 -4.42
C ALA A 24 -14.90 -7.75 -4.87
N VAL A 25 -14.27 -6.63 -4.49
CA VAL A 25 -12.83 -6.42 -4.74
C VAL A 25 -11.96 -7.55 -4.17
N LYS A 26 -12.37 -8.17 -3.05
CA LYS A 26 -11.64 -9.26 -2.39
C LYS A 26 -12.31 -10.62 -2.56
N ASP A 27 -13.52 -10.68 -3.12
CA ASP A 27 -14.34 -11.88 -3.25
C ASP A 27 -14.63 -12.18 -4.72
N PRO A 28 -13.85 -13.07 -5.36
CA PRO A 28 -13.98 -13.36 -6.78
C PRO A 28 -15.36 -13.92 -7.18
N VAL A 29 -16.02 -14.64 -6.27
CA VAL A 29 -17.33 -15.25 -6.53
C VAL A 29 -18.41 -14.17 -6.53
N LEU A 30 -18.40 -13.27 -5.55
CA LEU A 30 -19.30 -12.13 -5.52
C LEU A 30 -19.06 -11.21 -6.73
N TYR A 31 -17.80 -10.98 -7.08
CA TYR A 31 -17.43 -10.21 -8.27
C TYR A 31 -18.03 -10.78 -9.55
N GLN A 32 -17.89 -12.08 -9.79
CA GLN A 32 -18.45 -12.72 -10.98
C GLN A 32 -19.98 -12.62 -11.02
N ALA A 33 -20.64 -12.79 -9.87
CA ALA A 33 -22.10 -12.66 -9.80
C ALA A 33 -22.57 -11.23 -10.11
N MET A 34 -21.87 -10.21 -9.60
CA MET A 34 -22.17 -8.81 -9.87
C MET A 34 -21.91 -8.43 -11.33
N ALA A 35 -20.77 -8.85 -11.87
CA ALA A 35 -20.42 -8.59 -13.26
C ALA A 35 -21.43 -9.23 -14.22
N ALA A 36 -21.83 -10.48 -13.98
CA ALA A 36 -22.83 -11.16 -14.80
C ALA A 36 -24.22 -10.50 -14.71
N TRP A 37 -24.62 -10.05 -13.52
CA TRP A 37 -25.89 -9.34 -13.32
C TRP A 37 -25.94 -8.01 -14.07
N GLU A 38 -24.90 -7.19 -13.92
CA GLU A 38 -24.82 -5.87 -14.57
C GLU A 38 -24.60 -5.98 -16.08
N GLU A 39 -23.85 -6.97 -16.56
CA GLU A 39 -23.67 -7.24 -18.00
C GLU A 39 -24.97 -7.69 -18.68
N THR A 40 -25.87 -8.33 -17.93
CA THR A 40 -27.20 -8.72 -18.40
C THR A 40 -28.18 -7.54 -18.46
N SER A 41 -27.80 -6.36 -17.97
CA SER A 41 -28.61 -5.15 -18.11
C SER A 41 -28.67 -4.71 -19.58
N ASP A 42 -29.88 -4.52 -20.09
CA ASP A 42 -30.11 -4.02 -21.45
C ASP A 42 -29.71 -2.54 -21.62
N ASP A 43 -29.53 -1.77 -20.52
CA ASP A 43 -29.17 -0.35 -20.56
C ASP A 43 -27.64 -0.13 -20.49
N PRO A 44 -27.01 0.41 -21.56
CA PRO A 44 -25.59 0.74 -21.54
C PRO A 44 -25.16 1.69 -20.42
N ARG A 45 -26.05 2.60 -19.98
CA ARG A 45 -25.76 3.57 -18.92
C ARG A 45 -25.57 2.91 -17.56
N VAL A 46 -26.33 1.85 -17.31
CA VAL A 46 -26.24 1.06 -16.07
C VAL A 46 -24.88 0.37 -15.99
N ARG A 47 -24.41 -0.21 -17.10
CA ARG A 47 -23.09 -0.83 -17.19
C ARG A 47 -21.96 0.18 -16.99
N GLU A 48 -22.04 1.34 -17.64
CA GLU A 48 -21.05 2.41 -17.48
C GLU A 48 -20.97 2.88 -16.02
N ALA A 49 -22.12 3.15 -15.39
CA ALA A 49 -22.18 3.53 -13.99
C ALA A 49 -21.56 2.47 -13.05
N TYR A 50 -21.79 1.19 -13.32
CA TYR A 50 -21.15 0.10 -12.57
C TYR A 50 -19.62 0.12 -12.71
N TYR A 51 -19.09 0.26 -13.93
CA TYR A 51 -17.65 0.33 -14.14
C TYR A 51 -17.02 1.56 -13.48
N ASP A 52 -17.69 2.71 -13.51
CA ASP A 52 -17.23 3.94 -12.88
C ASP A 52 -17.16 3.82 -11.36
N ARG A 53 -18.21 3.29 -10.71
CA ARG A 53 -18.20 3.03 -9.25
C ARG A 53 -17.07 2.10 -8.86
N ARG A 54 -16.92 1.00 -9.61
CA ARG A 54 -15.86 0.03 -9.38
C ARG A 54 -14.47 0.63 -9.55
N LYS A 55 -14.28 1.45 -10.58
CA LYS A 55 -13.02 2.15 -10.82
C LYS A 55 -12.67 3.07 -9.65
N ALA A 56 -13.64 3.83 -9.15
CA ALA A 56 -13.43 4.71 -7.99
C ALA A 56 -12.95 3.93 -6.75
N ILE A 57 -13.57 2.78 -6.44
CA ILE A 57 -13.15 1.92 -5.32
C ILE A 57 -11.71 1.42 -5.49
N LEU A 58 -11.33 1.05 -6.72
CA LEU A 58 -9.98 0.58 -7.02
C LEU A 58 -8.94 1.70 -6.93
N ASP A 59 -9.26 2.88 -7.44
CA ASP A 59 -8.41 4.06 -7.40
C ASP A 59 -8.16 4.50 -5.95
N GLU A 60 -9.20 4.51 -5.10
CA GLU A 60 -9.05 4.81 -3.67
C GLU A 60 -8.15 3.80 -2.96
N LYS A 61 -8.37 2.50 -3.20
CA LYS A 61 -7.53 1.43 -2.62
C LYS A 61 -6.08 1.52 -3.10
N ALA A 62 -5.87 1.87 -4.37
CA ALA A 62 -4.55 2.08 -4.92
C ALA A 62 -3.85 3.27 -4.26
N ALA A 63 -4.55 4.39 -4.07
CA ALA A 63 -4.01 5.58 -3.40
C ALA A 63 -3.60 5.29 -1.95
N ILE A 64 -4.42 4.54 -1.20
CA ILE A 64 -4.10 4.13 0.18
C ILE A 64 -2.83 3.26 0.18
N ARG A 65 -2.78 2.24 -0.69
CA ARG A 65 -1.63 1.34 -0.77
C ARG A 65 -0.35 2.07 -1.18
N GLU A 66 -0.45 3.03 -2.08
CA GLU A 66 0.68 3.87 -2.47
C GLU A 66 1.17 4.72 -1.30
N ALA A 67 0.25 5.32 -0.53
CA ALA A 67 0.60 6.10 0.65
C ALA A 67 1.30 5.23 1.73
N GLU A 68 0.80 4.02 1.98
CA GLU A 68 1.45 3.06 2.89
C GLU A 68 2.87 2.69 2.44
N LEU A 69 3.05 2.43 1.15
CA LEU A 69 4.35 2.10 0.59
C LEU A 69 5.32 3.28 0.71
N ARG A 70 4.88 4.50 0.37
CA ARG A 70 5.69 5.71 0.52
C ARG A 70 6.09 5.96 1.98
N LEU A 71 5.18 5.73 2.92
CA LEU A 71 5.48 5.86 4.36
C LEU A 71 6.53 4.84 4.79
N LYS A 72 6.40 3.59 4.36
CA LYS A 72 7.38 2.54 4.65
C LYS A 72 8.76 2.88 4.11
N GLU A 73 8.86 3.28 2.85
CA GLU A 73 10.11 3.71 2.25
C GLU A 73 10.72 4.94 2.94
N ALA A 74 9.88 5.90 3.35
CA ALA A 74 10.34 7.09 4.07
C ALA A 74 10.90 6.75 5.46
N LEU A 75 10.28 5.80 6.17
CA LEU A 75 10.77 5.30 7.45
C LEU A 75 12.09 4.55 7.30
N GLU A 76 12.20 3.65 6.32
CA GLU A 76 13.44 2.92 6.04
C GLU A 76 14.58 3.89 5.71
N LYS A 77 14.36 4.82 4.78
CA LYS A 77 15.34 5.88 4.45
C LYS A 77 15.68 6.76 5.65
N GLY A 78 14.70 7.05 6.51
CA GLY A 78 14.90 7.84 7.73
C GLY A 78 15.80 7.12 8.74
N ILE A 79 15.59 5.81 8.94
CA ILE A 79 16.41 4.97 9.82
C ILE A 79 17.84 4.88 9.28
N GLU A 80 18.01 4.62 7.98
CA GLU A 80 19.34 4.55 7.34
C GLU A 80 20.10 5.87 7.47
N LYS A 81 19.45 7.00 7.16
CA LYS A 81 20.04 8.34 7.34
C LYS A 81 20.41 8.61 8.79
N GLY A 82 19.53 8.27 9.74
CA GLY A 82 19.80 8.43 11.17
C GLY A 82 21.00 7.61 11.64
N LYS A 83 21.11 6.35 11.20
CA LYS A 83 22.28 5.50 11.48
C LYS A 83 23.57 6.10 10.92
N ALA A 84 23.54 6.58 9.68
CA ALA A 84 24.70 7.20 9.04
C ALA A 84 25.10 8.51 9.75
N GLU A 85 24.15 9.35 10.15
CA GLU A 85 24.44 10.58 10.92
C GLU A 85 25.04 10.28 12.30
N VAL A 86 24.52 9.28 13.01
CA VAL A 86 25.07 8.85 14.30
C VAL A 86 26.47 8.29 14.11
N ALA A 87 26.68 7.41 13.12
CA ALA A 87 27.99 6.85 12.80
C ALA A 87 29.01 7.96 12.49
N ARG A 88 28.61 8.98 11.70
CA ARG A 88 29.47 10.11 11.39
C ARG A 88 29.87 10.90 12.64
N LYS A 89 28.92 11.22 13.51
CA LYS A 89 29.22 11.91 14.78
C LYS A 89 30.15 11.08 15.66
N LEU A 90 30.00 9.76 15.70
CA LEU A 90 30.89 8.88 16.47
C LEU A 90 32.30 8.82 15.87
N LEU A 91 32.42 8.82 14.54
CA LEU A 91 33.71 8.90 13.85
C LEU A 91 34.41 10.24 14.15
N ASP A 92 33.68 11.36 14.10
CA ASP A 92 34.21 12.69 14.41
C ASP A 92 34.67 12.81 15.88
N LEU A 93 34.01 12.08 16.79
CA LEU A 93 34.41 11.96 18.20
C LEU A 93 35.60 11.01 18.43
N GLY A 94 36.10 10.36 17.39
CA GLY A 94 37.29 9.49 17.45
C GLY A 94 37.03 8.09 18.00
N PHE A 95 35.79 7.59 17.96
CA PHE A 95 35.49 6.21 18.33
C PHE A 95 36.05 5.22 17.29
N GLU A 96 36.41 4.03 17.78
CA GLU A 96 36.90 2.94 16.93
C GLU A 96 35.79 2.38 16.03
N LEU A 97 36.14 2.03 14.79
CA LEU A 97 35.20 1.51 13.79
C LEU A 97 34.41 0.29 14.27
N THR A 98 35.05 -0.60 15.04
CA THR A 98 34.43 -1.79 15.62
C THR A 98 33.28 -1.45 16.57
N LYS A 99 33.48 -0.47 17.45
CA LYS A 99 32.45 -0.02 18.41
C LYS A 99 31.31 0.73 17.73
N ILE A 100 31.62 1.49 16.67
CA ILE A 100 30.60 2.18 15.88
C ILE A 100 29.75 1.17 15.12
N SER A 101 30.38 0.17 14.50
CA SER A 101 29.70 -0.94 13.82
C SER A 101 28.73 -1.66 14.74
N GLU A 102 29.15 -1.99 15.97
CA GLU A 102 28.28 -2.58 17.00
C GLU A 102 27.10 -1.67 17.38
N ALA A 103 27.34 -0.36 17.51
CA ALA A 103 26.32 0.60 17.95
C ALA A 103 25.29 0.96 16.87
N THR A 104 25.70 1.07 15.61
CA THR A 104 24.82 1.51 14.50
C THR A 104 24.34 0.35 13.63
N GLY A 105 24.96 -0.83 13.77
CA GLY A 105 24.72 -2.00 12.92
C GLY A 105 25.16 -1.79 11.46
N LEU A 106 26.11 -0.87 11.23
CA LEU A 106 26.71 -0.64 9.91
C LEU A 106 28.01 -1.44 9.82
N THR A 107 28.29 -1.98 8.64
CA THR A 107 29.53 -2.73 8.39
C THR A 107 30.76 -1.80 8.39
N GLU A 108 31.93 -2.36 8.65
CA GLU A 108 33.17 -1.58 8.61
C GLU A 108 33.45 -0.99 7.21
N GLU A 109 32.99 -1.64 6.15
CA GLU A 109 33.08 -1.13 4.77
C GLU A 109 32.19 0.11 4.57
N GLU A 110 30.94 0.07 5.04
CA GLU A 110 30.03 1.23 5.00
C GLU A 110 30.58 2.41 5.82
N LEU A 111 31.17 2.12 6.98
CA LEU A 111 31.81 3.14 7.83
C LEU A 111 33.06 3.74 7.19
N LYS A 112 33.87 2.94 6.50
CA LYS A 112 35.03 3.44 5.72
C LYS A 112 34.57 4.33 4.56
N ASN A 113 33.55 3.92 3.82
CA ASN A 113 32.98 4.73 2.74
C ASN A 113 32.39 6.06 3.26
N LEU A 114 31.75 6.05 4.44
CA LEU A 114 31.26 7.26 5.10
C LEU A 114 32.39 8.22 5.50
N ARG A 115 33.56 7.69 5.87
CA ARG A 115 34.77 8.45 6.20
C ARG A 115 35.50 8.97 4.96
N GLU A 116 35.58 8.17 3.90
CA GLU A 116 36.24 8.55 2.64
C GLU A 116 35.43 9.59 1.85
N GLY A 117 34.10 9.56 1.92
CA GLY A 117 33.22 10.59 1.36
C GLY A 117 33.28 11.96 2.09
N GLN A 118 34.14 12.11 3.10
CA GLN A 118 34.46 13.39 3.76
C GLN A 118 35.74 14.05 3.24
N ALA A 119 36.48 13.41 2.31
CA ALA A 119 37.71 13.94 1.70
C ALA A 119 37.45 14.82 0.48
#